data_AF-A0AAD5RZY1-F1
#
_entry.id   AF-A0AAD5RZY1-F1
#
_cell.length_a   1.000
_cell.length_b   1.000
_cell.length_c   1.000
_cell.angle_alpha   90.00
_cell.angle_beta   90.00
_cell.angle_gamma   90.00
#
_symmetry.space_group_name_H-M   'P 1'
#
loop_
_entity.id
_entity.type
_entity.pdbx_description
1 polymer ?
#
loop_
_entity_poly.entity_id
_entity_poly.type
_entity_poly.pdbx_seq_one_letter_code
_entity_poly.pdbx_strand_id
1 'polypeptide(L)'
;MAVAPRITLHSILGKFGGSNAHKKGPRPVWRSSDDFWPDIPVTNPWHVYQNAMAGMVLGSFSGEVVLDWDMFQSAHPFAQYHALARAISGGPVYISDVPGKHNPKILKPLYFSQTGRVLRFHQNARISHDTLFAQVTKGGSASALVKITNVGTEGRGEGVGVVAAFGCQGDESVVSGTVGVEDVVGLEGKEGE
;
A
#
# COMPACT_ATOMS: atom_id res chain seq x y z
N MET A 1 8.25 -10.28 22.27
CA MET A 1 8.12 -10.80 20.90
C MET A 1 7.17 -9.87 20.18
N ALA A 2 7.63 -9.07 19.21
CA ALA A 2 6.73 -8.19 18.46
C ALA A 2 5.74 -9.06 17.67
N VAL A 3 4.46 -8.96 18.01
CA VAL A 3 3.38 -9.65 17.28
C VAL A 3 3.19 -8.91 15.96
N ALA A 4 3.44 -9.59 14.84
CA ALA A 4 3.18 -9.02 13.52
C ALA A 4 1.68 -8.73 13.38
N PRO A 5 1.26 -7.50 13.04
CA PRO A 5 -0.15 -7.18 12.87
C PRO A 5 -0.74 -8.03 11.74
N ARG A 6 -1.91 -8.61 11.99
CA ARG A 6 -2.66 -9.39 11.00
C ARG A 6 -3.25 -8.43 9.99
N ILE A 7 -2.87 -8.55 8.71
CA ILE A 7 -3.40 -7.67 7.65
C ILE A 7 -4.24 -8.46 6.65
N THR A 8 -5.36 -7.86 6.27
CA THR A 8 -6.31 -8.40 5.28
C THR A 8 -6.29 -7.51 4.05
N LEU A 9 -6.14 -8.11 2.87
CA LEU A 9 -6.29 -7.44 1.57
C LEU A 9 -7.67 -7.79 1.03
N HIS A 10 -8.48 -6.79 0.70
CA HIS A 10 -9.81 -7.00 0.10
C HIS A 10 -9.81 -6.46 -1.34
N SER A 11 -10.23 -7.28 -2.30
CA SER A 11 -10.49 -6.89 -3.68
C SER A 11 -11.97 -6.64 -3.90
N ILE A 12 -12.33 -5.49 -4.47
CA ILE A 12 -13.69 -5.04 -4.75
C ILE A 12 -13.82 -4.86 -6.27
N LEU A 13 -14.82 -5.50 -6.89
CA LEU A 13 -15.08 -5.41 -8.33
C LEU A 13 -15.95 -4.18 -8.64
N GLY A 14 -15.63 -3.44 -9.71
CA GLY A 14 -16.40 -2.27 -10.13
C GLY A 14 -16.05 -1.79 -11.55
N LYS A 15 -16.86 -0.89 -12.12
CA LYS A 15 -16.55 -0.22 -13.40
C LYS A 15 -15.78 1.07 -13.10
N PHE A 16 -14.70 1.36 -13.84
CA PHE A 16 -13.96 2.63 -13.69
C PHE A 16 -14.34 3.65 -14.76
N GLY A 17 -14.85 4.79 -14.32
CA GLY A 17 -14.99 6.01 -15.13
C GLY A 17 -13.68 6.78 -15.14
N GLY A 18 -13.03 6.85 -16.30
CA GLY A 18 -11.81 7.65 -16.46
C GLY A 18 -10.91 7.13 -17.56
N SER A 19 -11.02 7.69 -18.76
CA SER A 19 -10.03 7.58 -19.82
C SER A 19 -8.76 8.35 -19.46
N ASN A 20 -8.05 7.94 -18.41
CA ASN A 20 -6.68 8.38 -18.23
C ASN A 20 -5.85 7.66 -19.28
N ALA A 21 -5.71 8.27 -20.46
CA ALA A 21 -4.79 7.83 -21.49
C ALA A 21 -3.39 7.73 -20.87
N HIS A 22 -3.00 6.51 -20.48
CA HIS A 22 -1.72 6.25 -19.84
C HIS A 22 -0.60 6.55 -20.83
N LYS A 23 0.31 7.47 -20.47
CA LYS A 23 1.53 7.68 -21.24
C LYS A 23 2.32 6.38 -21.24
N LYS A 24 2.47 5.78 -22.43
CA LYS A 24 3.36 4.63 -22.67
C LYS A 24 4.81 5.15 -22.63
N GLY A 25 5.54 4.86 -21.56
CA GLY A 25 6.95 5.22 -21.43
C GLY A 25 7.48 5.06 -20.00
N PRO A 26 8.81 5.06 -19.81
CA PRO A 26 9.40 5.08 -18.48
C PRO A 26 9.01 6.39 -17.76
N ARG A 27 8.48 6.26 -16.54
CA ARG A 27 8.18 7.39 -15.66
C ARG A 27 9.33 7.55 -14.66
N PRO A 28 9.76 8.78 -14.33
CA PRO A 28 10.69 9.00 -13.23
C PRO A 28 10.14 8.43 -11.92
N VAL A 29 11.06 7.98 -11.09
CA VAL A 29 10.78 7.43 -9.76
C VAL A 29 11.15 8.49 -8.71
N TRP A 30 10.26 8.76 -7.77
CA TRP A 30 10.46 9.75 -6.71
C TRP A 30 10.28 9.06 -5.35
N ARG A 31 11.34 9.06 -4.53
CA ARG A 31 11.28 8.69 -3.11
C ARG A 31 10.36 9.64 -2.33
N SER A 32 9.21 9.14 -1.90
CA SER A 32 8.14 9.95 -1.31
C SER A 32 8.27 10.21 0.18
N SER A 33 9.22 9.56 0.85
CA SER A 33 9.47 9.68 2.29
C SER A 33 10.97 9.70 2.60
N ASP A 34 11.27 9.88 3.89
CA ASP A 34 12.57 9.53 4.46
C ASP A 34 12.85 8.01 4.35
N ASP A 35 14.10 7.63 4.62
CA ASP A 35 14.59 6.26 4.49
C ASP A 35 13.94 5.30 5.51
N PHE A 36 13.78 4.04 5.10
CA PHE A 36 13.31 2.95 5.95
C PHE A 36 14.35 2.57 7.02
N TRP A 37 13.96 2.67 8.29
CA TRP A 37 14.82 2.36 9.45
C TRP A 37 14.38 1.06 10.15
N PRO A 38 14.89 -0.12 9.74
CA PRO A 38 14.41 -1.42 10.25
C PRO A 38 14.61 -1.58 11.75
N ASP A 39 15.74 -1.09 12.29
CA ASP A 39 16.16 -1.34 13.67
C ASP A 39 15.38 -0.52 14.71
N ILE A 40 14.52 0.40 14.29
CA ILE A 40 13.70 1.22 15.18
C ILE A 40 12.23 0.85 15.01
N PRO A 41 11.64 -0.01 15.87
CA PRO A 41 10.30 -0.55 15.65
C PRO A 41 9.20 0.50 15.42
N VAL A 42 9.23 1.62 16.16
CA VAL A 42 8.22 2.69 16.07
C VAL A 42 8.22 3.43 14.72
N THR A 43 9.29 3.35 13.93
CA THR A 43 9.35 3.99 12.60
C THR A 43 8.66 3.16 11.52
N ASN A 44 8.48 1.85 11.71
CA ASN A 44 7.91 0.96 10.69
C ASN A 44 6.49 1.40 10.29
N PRO A 45 5.56 1.66 11.24
CA PRO A 45 4.22 2.12 10.88
C PRO A 45 4.19 3.57 10.41
N TRP A 46 5.05 4.42 10.99
CA TRP A 46 5.22 5.80 10.57
C TRP A 46 5.66 5.92 9.10
N HIS A 47 6.59 5.08 8.65
CA HIS A 47 7.09 5.03 7.27
C HIS A 47 5.97 4.76 6.26
N VAL A 48 5.09 3.79 6.56
CA VAL A 48 3.95 3.46 5.70
C VAL A 48 2.94 4.61 5.68
N TYR A 49 2.64 5.19 6.85
CA TYR A 49 1.74 6.34 6.95
C TYR A 49 2.24 7.57 6.18
N GLN A 50 3.52 7.94 6.34
CA GLN A 50 4.12 9.06 5.61
C GLN A 50 4.03 8.88 4.09
N ASN A 51 4.34 7.68 3.59
CA ASN A 51 4.24 7.37 2.16
C ASN A 51 2.79 7.42 1.66
N ALA A 52 1.82 6.95 2.45
CA ALA A 52 0.40 7.05 2.13
C ALA A 52 -0.05 8.53 2.02
N MET A 53 0.38 9.36 2.96
CA MET A 53 0.09 10.80 2.98
C MET A 53 0.77 11.54 1.81
N ALA A 54 2.01 11.17 1.48
CA ALA A 54 2.67 11.68 0.27
C ALA A 54 1.89 11.28 -0.99
N GLY A 55 1.36 10.05 -1.04
CA GLY A 55 0.46 9.58 -2.10
C GLY A 55 -0.82 10.40 -2.24
N MET A 56 -1.36 10.97 -1.16
CA MET A 56 -2.48 11.92 -1.27
C MET A 56 -2.08 13.19 -2.02
N VAL A 57 -0.95 13.80 -1.66
CA VAL A 57 -0.50 15.08 -2.24
C VAL A 57 -0.01 14.89 -3.68
N LEU A 58 0.80 13.84 -3.89
CA LEU A 58 1.49 13.58 -5.15
C LEU A 58 0.72 12.61 -6.08
N GLY A 59 -0.35 11.97 -5.59
CA GLY A 59 -1.12 10.98 -6.34
C GLY A 59 -1.83 11.54 -7.58
N SER A 60 -2.08 12.85 -7.62
CA SER A 60 -2.57 13.55 -8.82
C SER A 60 -1.55 13.52 -9.97
N PHE A 61 -0.27 13.36 -9.67
CA PHE A 61 0.82 13.20 -10.65
C PHE A 61 1.08 11.74 -11.02
N SER A 62 0.16 10.81 -10.72
CA SER A 62 0.32 9.38 -11.07
C SER A 62 0.55 9.16 -12.57
N GLY A 63 0.11 10.05 -13.46
CA GLY A 63 0.43 9.97 -14.89
C GLY A 63 1.89 10.27 -15.25
N GLU A 64 2.61 10.97 -14.37
CA GLU A 64 3.94 11.55 -14.65
C GLU A 64 5.05 10.93 -13.79
N VAL A 65 4.78 10.59 -12.53
CA VAL A 65 5.79 10.10 -11.57
C VAL A 65 5.31 8.83 -10.86
N VAL A 66 6.23 7.91 -10.60
CA VAL A 66 6.02 6.74 -9.73
C VAL A 66 6.60 7.02 -8.36
N LEU A 67 5.79 6.88 -7.31
CA LEU A 67 6.27 7.05 -5.94
C LEU A 67 7.00 5.78 -5.47
N ASP A 68 8.19 5.96 -4.92
CA ASP A 68 9.01 4.93 -4.31
C ASP A 68 8.90 5.00 -2.80
N TRP A 69 8.37 3.91 -2.24
CA TRP A 69 8.15 3.74 -0.80
C TRP A 69 9.36 3.12 -0.09
N ASP A 70 10.50 3.10 -0.77
CA ASP A 70 11.79 2.56 -0.33
C ASP A 70 11.83 1.02 -0.27
N MET A 71 13.02 0.48 -0.04
CA MET A 71 13.28 -0.94 0.16
C MET A 71 12.69 -1.48 1.47
N PHE A 72 12.54 -2.79 1.57
CA PHE A 72 12.22 -3.47 2.83
C PHE A 72 12.97 -4.79 2.97
N GLN A 73 12.97 -5.33 4.19
CA GLN A 73 13.57 -6.63 4.49
C GLN A 73 12.47 -7.69 4.65
N SER A 74 12.55 -8.78 3.88
CA SER A 74 11.60 -9.90 3.92
C SER A 74 11.85 -10.84 5.10
N ALA A 75 13.04 -10.81 5.69
CA ALA A 75 13.41 -11.53 6.92
C ALA A 75 13.33 -10.62 8.17
N HIS A 76 12.37 -9.70 8.21
CA HIS A 76 12.14 -8.76 9.30
C HIS A 76 10.84 -9.06 10.05
N PRO A 77 10.71 -8.73 11.36
CA PRO A 77 9.45 -8.89 12.09
C PRO A 77 8.26 -8.17 11.44
N PHE A 78 8.49 -7.01 10.79
CA PHE A 78 7.49 -6.26 10.03
C PHE A 78 7.46 -6.61 8.52
N ALA A 79 8.05 -7.73 8.10
CA ALA A 79 8.18 -8.08 6.69
C ALA A 79 6.83 -8.15 5.96
N GLN A 80 5.81 -8.76 6.58
CA GLN A 80 4.47 -8.84 5.99
C GLN A 80 3.81 -7.45 5.88
N TYR A 81 4.02 -6.60 6.89
CA TYR A 81 3.53 -5.22 6.93
C TYR A 81 4.09 -4.39 5.77
N HIS A 82 5.41 -4.46 5.57
CA HIS A 82 6.05 -3.75 4.46
C HIS A 82 5.77 -4.38 3.10
N ALA A 83 5.71 -5.71 2.99
CA ALA A 83 5.37 -6.38 1.74
C ALA A 83 3.98 -5.96 1.23
N LEU A 84 3.00 -5.85 2.12
CA LEU A 84 1.67 -5.35 1.76
C LEU A 84 1.70 -3.89 1.32
N ALA A 85 2.43 -3.02 2.03
CA ALA A 85 2.60 -1.63 1.64
C ALA A 85 3.19 -1.49 0.23
N ARG A 86 4.14 -2.36 -0.15
CA ARG A 86 4.71 -2.40 -1.50
C ARG A 86 3.74 -2.98 -2.53
N ALA A 87 2.91 -3.95 -2.15
CA ALA A 87 1.89 -4.51 -3.03
C ALA A 87 0.83 -3.46 -3.42
N ILE A 88 0.40 -2.62 -2.47
CA ILE A 88 -0.65 -1.61 -2.71
C ILE A 88 -0.09 -0.32 -3.35
N SER A 89 1.18 0.04 -3.14
CA SER A 89 1.74 1.35 -3.48
C SER A 89 1.65 1.73 -4.96
N GLY A 90 1.69 0.76 -5.87
CA GLY A 90 1.89 0.98 -7.31
C GLY A 90 3.33 1.39 -7.68
N GLY A 91 4.21 1.45 -6.69
CA GLY A 91 5.63 1.77 -6.81
C GLY A 91 6.50 0.56 -7.14
N PRO A 92 7.83 0.76 -7.21
CA PRO A 92 8.78 -0.35 -7.28
C PRO A 92 8.77 -1.19 -5.98
N VAL A 93 9.29 -2.41 -6.08
CA VAL A 93 9.51 -3.31 -4.95
C VAL A 93 11.00 -3.60 -4.87
N TYR A 94 11.67 -2.99 -3.89
CA TYR A 94 13.08 -3.21 -3.60
C TYR A 94 13.25 -4.02 -2.31
N ILE A 95 14.21 -4.94 -2.31
CA ILE A 95 14.49 -5.82 -1.17
C ILE A 95 15.94 -5.60 -0.75
N SER A 96 16.18 -5.41 0.54
CA SER A 96 17.49 -5.16 1.14
C SER A 96 17.91 -6.24 2.15
N ASP A 97 17.43 -7.46 1.93
CA ASP A 97 17.83 -8.61 2.72
C ASP A 97 19.33 -8.90 2.57
N VAL A 98 19.89 -9.50 3.62
CA VAL A 98 21.17 -10.17 3.52
C VAL A 98 21.09 -11.26 2.43
N PRO A 99 22.05 -11.33 1.50
CA PRO A 99 22.07 -12.36 0.46
C PRO A 99 21.89 -13.78 1.03
N GLY A 100 21.00 -14.54 0.41
CA GLY A 100 20.67 -15.91 0.85
C GLY A 100 19.72 -16.02 2.05
N LYS A 101 19.29 -14.89 2.65
CA LYS A 101 18.34 -14.87 3.78
C LYS A 101 16.94 -14.38 3.40
N HIS A 102 16.62 -14.34 2.11
CA HIS A 102 15.27 -13.99 1.64
C HIS A 102 14.22 -14.93 2.22
N ASN A 103 13.04 -14.40 2.55
CA ASN A 103 11.90 -15.17 2.99
C ASN A 103 10.91 -15.37 1.82
N PRO A 104 10.87 -16.56 1.18
CA PRO A 104 10.01 -16.78 0.03
C PRO A 104 8.51 -16.69 0.36
N LYS A 105 8.12 -16.91 1.62
CA LYS A 105 6.70 -16.79 2.02
C LYS A 105 6.20 -15.35 1.93
N ILE A 106 7.08 -14.38 2.15
CA ILE A 106 6.78 -12.94 2.06
C ILE A 106 6.87 -12.45 0.61
N LEU A 107 7.83 -12.98 -0.16
CA LEU A 107 8.12 -12.47 -1.50
C LEU A 107 7.23 -13.08 -2.59
N LYS A 108 6.86 -14.37 -2.49
CA LYS A 108 6.04 -15.05 -3.50
C LYS A 108 4.72 -14.35 -3.83
N PRO A 109 3.99 -13.77 -2.86
CA PRO A 109 2.78 -13.01 -3.17
C PRO A 109 3.01 -11.72 -3.98
N LEU A 110 4.24 -11.22 -4.12
CA LEU A 110 4.53 -9.94 -4.78
C LEU A 110 4.82 -10.06 -6.28
N TYR A 111 4.91 -11.28 -6.83
CA TYR A 111 5.23 -11.48 -8.24
C TYR A 111 4.53 -12.69 -8.84
N PHE A 112 4.33 -12.66 -10.16
CA PHE A 112 3.83 -13.80 -10.90
C PHE A 112 4.93 -14.85 -11.07
N SER A 113 4.81 -15.97 -10.36
CA SER A 113 5.81 -17.05 -10.36
C SER A 113 6.22 -17.55 -11.76
N GLN A 114 5.30 -17.51 -12.72
CA GLN A 114 5.49 -17.99 -14.09
C GLN A 114 6.32 -17.01 -14.94
N THR A 115 6.26 -15.72 -14.64
CA THR A 115 6.88 -14.67 -15.48
C THR A 115 7.97 -13.89 -14.76
N GLY A 116 8.08 -14.02 -13.44
CA GLY A 116 8.96 -13.21 -12.59
C GLY A 116 8.54 -11.75 -12.49
N ARG A 117 7.41 -11.35 -13.07
CA ARG A 117 6.95 -9.95 -13.07
C ARG A 117 6.34 -9.58 -11.73
N VAL A 118 6.78 -8.44 -11.19
CA VAL A 118 6.23 -7.85 -9.97
C VAL A 118 4.80 -7.38 -10.20
N LEU A 119 3.91 -7.67 -9.24
CA LEU A 119 2.55 -7.15 -9.22
C LEU A 119 2.59 -5.66 -8.91
N ARG A 120 2.06 -4.84 -9.81
CA ARG A 120 2.10 -3.38 -9.65
C ARG A 120 0.90 -2.70 -10.29
N PHE A 121 0.26 -1.82 -9.51
CA PHE A 121 -0.76 -0.91 -10.03
C PHE A 121 -0.14 0.15 -10.95
N HIS A 122 -0.93 0.66 -11.88
CA HIS A 122 -0.46 1.71 -12.78
C HIS A 122 -0.41 3.08 -12.09
N GLN A 123 -1.26 3.29 -11.08
CA GLN A 123 -1.39 4.52 -10.32
C GLN A 123 -0.66 4.42 -8.98
N ASN A 124 -0.26 5.57 -8.42
CA ASN A 124 0.24 5.63 -7.05
C ASN A 124 -0.94 5.44 -6.10
N ALA A 125 -0.71 4.69 -5.02
CA ALA A 125 -1.72 4.49 -3.99
C ALA A 125 -2.16 5.81 -3.35
N ARG A 126 -3.42 5.85 -2.91
CA ARG A 126 -4.04 6.97 -2.22
C ARG A 126 -4.47 6.54 -0.82
N ILE A 127 -4.56 7.50 0.09
CA ILE A 127 -5.21 7.28 1.38
C ILE A 127 -6.73 7.43 1.22
N SER A 128 -7.51 6.60 1.91
CA SER A 128 -8.97 6.72 1.91
C SER A 128 -9.40 8.01 2.64
N HIS A 129 -10.54 8.58 2.22
CA HIS A 129 -10.97 9.90 2.70
C HIS A 129 -11.26 9.95 4.21
N ASP A 130 -11.79 8.86 4.78
CA ASP A 130 -12.14 8.74 6.20
C ASP A 130 -10.90 8.76 7.12
N THR A 131 -9.76 8.34 6.60
CA THR A 131 -8.49 8.25 7.33
C THR A 131 -7.77 9.59 7.42
N LEU A 132 -8.04 10.51 6.49
CA LEU A 132 -7.21 11.71 6.27
C LEU A 132 -7.06 12.61 7.51
N PHE A 133 -8.14 12.78 8.26
CA PHE A 133 -8.16 13.64 9.46
C PHE A 133 -8.27 12.85 10.76
N ALA A 134 -8.14 11.52 10.68
CA ALA A 134 -8.23 10.66 11.84
C ALA A 134 -6.90 10.63 12.61
N GLN A 135 -6.98 10.49 13.94
CA GLN A 135 -5.80 10.20 14.74
C GLN A 135 -5.37 8.74 14.51
N VAL A 136 -4.29 8.54 13.78
CA VAL A 136 -3.80 7.21 13.38
C VAL A 136 -2.46 6.83 14.00
N THR A 137 -1.80 7.77 14.68
CA THR A 137 -0.54 7.57 15.42
C THR A 137 -0.75 7.79 16.93
N LYS A 138 0.21 7.37 17.76
CA LYS A 138 0.14 7.47 19.23
C LYS A 138 -0.25 8.88 19.70
N GLY A 139 -1.20 8.97 20.64
CA GLY A 139 -1.47 10.22 21.38
C GLY A 139 -2.92 10.76 21.38
N GLY A 140 -3.94 9.94 21.13
CA GLY A 140 -5.36 10.37 21.21
C GLY A 140 -6.30 9.32 21.79
N SER A 141 -7.54 9.73 22.09
CA SER A 141 -8.56 8.91 22.79
C SER A 141 -9.16 7.78 21.94
N ALA A 142 -8.99 7.80 20.62
CA ALA A 142 -9.42 6.75 19.69
C ALA A 142 -8.44 6.69 18.51
N SER A 143 -7.76 5.55 18.33
CA SER A 143 -6.87 5.33 17.19
C SER A 143 -7.63 4.69 16.04
N ALA A 144 -7.51 5.23 14.82
CA ALA A 144 -8.14 4.70 13.61
C ALA A 144 -7.16 3.86 12.76
N LEU A 145 -7.71 3.04 11.86
CA LEU A 145 -6.94 2.35 10.82
C LEU A 145 -6.47 3.34 9.77
N VAL A 146 -5.27 3.15 9.25
CA VAL A 146 -4.86 3.80 8.00
C VAL A 146 -5.30 2.95 6.83
N LYS A 147 -6.28 3.42 6.07
CA LYS A 147 -6.74 2.74 4.85
C LYS A 147 -6.03 3.32 3.63
N ILE A 148 -5.41 2.44 2.87
CA ILE A 148 -4.68 2.77 1.65
C ILE A 148 -5.36 2.03 0.51
N THR A 149 -5.65 2.75 -0.57
CA THR A 149 -6.37 2.22 -1.71
C THR A 149 -5.64 2.41 -3.02
N ASN A 150 -5.90 1.50 -3.96
CA ASN A 150 -5.47 1.61 -5.34
C ASN A 150 -6.52 0.98 -6.27
N VAL A 151 -6.44 1.34 -7.55
CA VAL A 151 -7.33 0.86 -8.59
C VAL A 151 -6.52 0.23 -9.72
N GLY A 152 -6.97 -0.92 -10.19
CA GLY A 152 -6.32 -1.71 -11.23
C GLY A 152 -7.32 -2.28 -12.22
N THR A 153 -6.84 -3.06 -13.17
CA THR A 153 -7.72 -3.81 -14.08
C THR A 153 -7.36 -5.29 -14.01
N GLU A 154 -8.37 -6.14 -13.99
CA GLU A 154 -8.20 -7.59 -14.04
C GLU A 154 -8.63 -8.15 -15.40
N GLY A 155 -7.87 -9.15 -15.88
CA GLY A 155 -8.25 -10.04 -16.98
C GLY A 155 -8.88 -9.35 -18.19
N ARG A 156 -10.21 -9.41 -18.27
CA ARG A 156 -11.06 -8.94 -19.39
C ARG A 156 -11.22 -7.41 -19.46
N GLY A 157 -10.51 -6.65 -18.62
CA GLY A 157 -10.59 -5.19 -18.56
C GLY A 157 -11.61 -4.67 -17.54
N GLU A 158 -12.05 -5.52 -16.60
CA GLU A 158 -12.88 -5.10 -15.49
C GLU A 158 -12.05 -4.34 -14.45
N GLY A 159 -12.69 -3.40 -13.79
CA GLY A 159 -12.06 -2.61 -12.76
C GLY A 159 -12.00 -3.36 -11.43
N VAL A 160 -10.83 -3.36 -10.80
CA VAL A 160 -10.65 -3.81 -9.42
C VAL A 160 -10.20 -2.64 -8.54
N GLY A 161 -10.95 -2.36 -7.49
CA GLY A 161 -10.55 -1.54 -6.36
C GLY A 161 -9.92 -2.41 -5.28
N VAL A 162 -8.85 -1.95 -4.66
CA VAL A 162 -8.18 -2.67 -3.56
C VAL A 162 -8.02 -1.72 -2.39
N VAL A 163 -8.24 -2.24 -1.18
CA VAL A 163 -8.00 -1.52 0.08
C VAL A 163 -7.12 -2.39 0.97
N ALA A 164 -6.10 -1.76 1.54
CA ALA A 164 -5.23 -2.32 2.56
C ALA A 164 -5.33 -1.47 3.83
N ALA A 165 -5.63 -2.11 4.96
CA ALA A 165 -5.78 -1.44 6.24
C ALA A 165 -4.56 -1.69 7.14
N PHE A 166 -3.99 -0.63 7.70
CA PHE A 166 -2.78 -0.68 8.52
C PHE A 166 -3.05 -0.10 9.92
N GLY A 167 -2.56 -0.79 10.94
CA GLY A 167 -2.35 -0.18 12.26
C GLY A 167 -1.09 0.67 12.24
N CYS A 168 -1.19 1.96 12.60
CA CYS A 168 -0.09 2.93 12.55
C CYS A 168 0.24 3.56 13.91
N GLN A 169 -0.24 2.96 15.00
CA GLN A 169 -0.12 3.51 16.35
C GLN A 169 1.32 3.50 16.87
N GLY A 170 2.16 2.59 16.37
CA GLY A 170 3.55 2.44 16.83
C GLY A 170 3.68 1.67 18.15
N ASP A 171 2.61 1.00 18.58
CA ASP A 171 2.56 0.12 19.75
C ASP A 171 1.65 -1.10 19.48
N GLU A 172 1.38 -1.90 20.51
CA GLU A 172 0.60 -3.14 20.41
C GLU A 172 -0.92 -2.91 20.52
N SER A 173 -1.38 -1.65 20.40
CA SER A 173 -2.82 -1.35 20.44
C SER A 173 -3.56 -2.06 19.31
N VAL A 174 -4.65 -2.74 19.68
CA VAL A 174 -5.56 -3.35 18.70
C VAL A 174 -6.52 -2.27 18.20
N VAL A 175 -6.52 -2.07 16.89
CA VAL A 175 -7.44 -1.16 16.22
C VAL A 175 -8.35 -1.94 15.28
N SER A 176 -9.63 -1.59 15.29
CA SER A 176 -10.66 -2.19 14.44
C SER A 176 -11.36 -1.11 13.64
N GLY A 177 -11.83 -1.48 12.46
CA GLY A 177 -12.66 -0.63 11.62
C GLY A 177 -13.33 -1.47 10.53
N THR A 178 -14.16 -0.84 9.73
CA THR A 178 -14.79 -1.44 8.55
C THR A 178 -14.01 -1.06 7.31
N VAL A 179 -14.07 -1.91 6.28
CA VAL A 179 -13.59 -1.60 4.94
C VAL A 179 -14.77 -1.73 3.99
N GLY A 180 -14.98 -0.73 3.15
CA GLY A 180 -16.10 -0.67 2.20
C GLY A 180 -15.68 -0.13 0.83
N VAL A 181 -16.62 -0.13 -0.11
CA VAL A 181 -16.40 0.38 -1.47
C VAL A 181 -16.09 1.87 -1.47
N GLU A 182 -16.67 2.61 -0.54
CA GLU A 182 -16.45 4.04 -0.30
C GLU A 182 -15.00 4.38 0.07
N ASP A 183 -14.22 3.39 0.53
CA ASP A 183 -12.81 3.57 0.84
C ASP A 183 -11.92 3.57 -0.41
N VAL A 184 -12.45 3.15 -1.57
CA VAL A 184 -11.71 3.11 -2.85
C VAL A 184 -11.80 4.46 -3.55
N VAL A 185 -10.73 5.24 -3.42
CA VAL A 185 -10.63 6.56 -4.06
C VAL A 185 -10.56 6.41 -5.59
N GLY A 186 -11.52 7.01 -6.29
CA GLY A 186 -11.58 7.03 -7.76
C GLY A 186 -12.37 5.86 -8.38
N LEU A 187 -13.09 5.07 -7.57
CA LEU A 187 -14.03 4.08 -8.07
C LEU A 187 -15.43 4.72 -8.26
N GLU A 188 -15.93 4.70 -9.49
CA GLU A 188 -17.28 5.13 -9.83
C GLU A 188 -18.16 3.89 -10.04
N GLY A 189 -18.66 3.29 -8.94
CA GLY A 189 -19.45 2.06 -8.99
C GLY A 189 -20.01 1.66 -7.63
N LYS A 190 -20.97 0.72 -7.62
CA LYS A 190 -21.46 0.05 -6.40
C LYS A 190 -20.72 -1.28 -6.22
N GLU A 191 -20.69 -1.80 -4.99
CA GLU A 191 -20.24 -3.15 -4.68
C GLU A 191 -20.92 -4.15 -5.61
N GLY A 192 -20.14 -4.98 -6.32
CA GLY A 192 -20.69 -6.01 -7.18
C GLY A 192 -21.43 -7.07 -6.37
N GLU A 193 -22.66 -7.40 -6.81
CA GLU A 193 -23.41 -8.59 -6.37
C GLU A 193 -22.70 -9.90 -6.77
#